data_AF-A0A7R9ZFJ3-F1
#
_entry.id   AF-A0A7R9ZFJ3-F1
#
_cell.length_a   1.000
_cell.length_b   1.000
_cell.length_c   1.000
_cell.angle_alpha   90.00
_cell.angle_beta   90.00
_cell.angle_gamma   90.00
#
_symmetry.space_group_name_H-M   'P 1'
#
loop_
_entity.id
_entity.type
_entity.pdbx_description
1 polymer ?
#
loop_
_entity_poly.entity_id
_entity_poly.type
_entity_poly.pdbx_seq_one_letter_code
_entity_poly.pdbx_strand_id
1 'polypeptide(L)'
;GRGAFARRLIPKGEIIIPAPLLCTFGRHMFDIPEKVPRGGINRKQLAYNYQFTHPESSVLFFPTNTAITINHHSEKENTKLRWSTTDKKSLYYLQRPLEDLKQEHYATIVLDFVAKRDIYP
;
A
#
# COMPACT_ATOMS: atom_id res chain seq x y z
N GLY A 1 9.64 14.53 12.77
CA GLY A 1 9.87 13.78 11.51
C GLY A 1 8.73 14.04 10.54
N ARG A 2 8.91 13.73 9.25
CA ARG A 2 7.79 13.73 8.28
C ARG A 2 6.98 12.45 8.47
N GLY A 3 5.64 12.54 8.49
CA GLY A 3 4.75 11.40 8.68
C GLY A 3 3.29 11.82 8.79
N ALA A 4 2.38 10.85 8.77
CA ALA A 4 0.97 11.05 9.05
C ALA A 4 0.72 11.11 10.57
N PHE A 5 0.04 12.16 11.02
CA PHE A 5 -0.35 12.37 12.41
C PHE A 5 -1.84 12.64 12.50
N ALA A 6 -2.50 12.05 13.51
CA ALA A 6 -3.90 12.34 13.77
C ALA A 6 -4.05 13.80 14.24
N ARG A 7 -5.13 14.47 13.81
CA ARG A 7 -5.51 15.81 14.30
C ARG A 7 -6.83 15.81 15.09
N ARG A 8 -7.43 14.62 15.19
CA ARG A 8 -8.66 14.32 15.91
C ARG A 8 -8.56 12.89 16.44
N LEU A 9 -9.41 12.54 17.39
CA LEU A 9 -9.59 11.15 17.78
C LEU A 9 -9.99 10.30 16.57
N ILE A 10 -9.31 9.17 16.39
CA ILE A 10 -9.69 8.09 15.48
C ILE A 10 -9.94 6.84 16.33
N PRO A 11 -11.22 6.46 16.53
CA PRO A 11 -11.57 5.25 17.29
C PRO A 11 -10.97 3.97 16.70
N LYS A 12 -10.75 2.98 17.55
CA LYS A 12 -10.37 1.62 17.14
C LYS A 12 -11.37 1.06 16.10
N GLY A 13 -10.85 0.52 15.01
CA GLY A 13 -11.65 -0.09 13.95
C GLY A 13 -12.12 0.89 12.87
N GLU A 14 -11.98 2.20 13.08
CA GLU A 14 -12.28 3.22 12.07
C GLU A 14 -11.27 3.20 10.92
N ILE A 15 -11.75 3.59 9.74
CA ILE A 15 -10.92 3.79 8.56
C ILE A 15 -10.21 5.14 8.74
N ILE A 16 -8.88 5.09 8.76
CA ILE A 16 -8.02 6.27 8.78
C ILE A 16 -8.04 6.93 7.40
N ILE A 17 -7.73 6.14 6.37
CA ILE A 17 -7.73 6.56 4.98
C ILE A 17 -7.86 5.33 4.06
N PRO A 18 -8.76 5.36 3.05
CA PRO A 18 -8.72 4.39 1.96
C PRO A 18 -7.58 4.72 1.01
N ALA A 19 -6.83 3.72 0.56
CA ALA A 19 -5.73 3.86 -0.38
C ALA A 19 -6.06 3.13 -1.69
N PRO A 20 -6.56 3.86 -2.71
CA PRO A 20 -6.66 3.32 -4.05
C PRO A 20 -5.26 2.92 -4.55
N LEU A 21 -5.17 1.76 -5.18
CA LEU A 21 -3.92 1.20 -5.65
C LEU A 21 -3.89 1.23 -7.18
N LEU A 22 -2.81 1.78 -7.73
CA LEU A 22 -2.43 1.47 -9.09
C LEU A 22 -1.80 0.07 -9.10
N CYS A 23 -2.41 -0.83 -9.87
CA CYS A 23 -1.92 -2.18 -10.04
C CYS A 23 -0.94 -2.23 -11.22
N THR A 24 0.26 -2.77 -11.02
CA THR A 24 1.19 -3.04 -12.12
C THR A 24 1.67 -4.49 -12.07
N PHE A 25 2.22 -4.95 -13.19
CA PHE A 25 2.55 -6.36 -13.39
C PHE A 25 4.00 -6.52 -13.84
N GLY A 26 4.70 -7.46 -13.22
CA GLY A 26 6.07 -7.82 -13.54
C GLY A 26 7.11 -7.13 -12.65
N ARG A 27 8.13 -7.89 -12.26
CA ARG A 27 9.23 -7.40 -11.40
C ARG A 27 10.28 -6.58 -12.14
N HIS A 28 10.26 -6.60 -13.47
CA HIS A 28 11.19 -5.84 -14.30
C HIS A 28 11.11 -4.33 -14.03
N MET A 29 10.00 -3.82 -13.49
CA MET A 29 9.90 -2.43 -13.04
C MET A 29 10.91 -2.07 -11.93
N PHE A 30 11.49 -3.06 -11.26
CA PHE A 30 12.52 -2.89 -10.23
C PHE A 30 13.92 -3.25 -10.71
N ASP A 31 14.11 -3.52 -12.00
CA ASP A 31 15.43 -3.66 -12.59
C ASP A 31 16.06 -2.28 -12.76
N ILE A 32 16.31 -1.64 -11.62
CA ILE A 32 17.04 -0.39 -11.51
C ILE A 32 18.51 -0.75 -11.78
N PRO A 33 19.13 -0.25 -12.87
CA PRO A 33 20.53 -0.53 -13.17
C PRO A 33 21.39 -0.17 -11.95
N GLU A 34 22.22 -1.12 -11.50
CA GLU A 34 23.15 -0.92 -10.40
C GLU A 34 24.27 0.03 -10.81
N LYS A 35 23.97 1.34 -10.90
CA LYS A 35 25.02 2.34 -10.71
C LYS A 35 25.27 2.40 -9.22
N VAL A 36 26.37 1.78 -8.80
CA VAL A 36 26.87 1.69 -7.41
C VAL A 36 26.47 2.95 -6.61
N PRO A 37 25.54 2.86 -5.65
CA PRO A 37 25.14 4.03 -4.90
C PRO A 37 26.26 4.37 -3.90
N ARG A 38 26.67 5.64 -3.87
CA ARG A 38 27.42 6.18 -2.73
C ARG A 38 26.63 5.85 -1.45
N GLY A 39 27.22 5.05 -0.55
CA GLY A 39 26.68 4.82 0.80
C GLY A 39 25.85 3.55 1.05
N GLY A 40 25.90 2.52 0.20
CA GLY A 40 25.35 1.19 0.55
C GLY A 40 23.82 1.07 0.56
N ILE A 41 23.11 2.07 0.01
CA ILE A 41 21.64 2.09 -0.04
C ILE A 41 21.13 1.11 -1.11
N ASN A 42 20.38 0.09 -0.69
CA ASN A 42 19.69 -0.82 -1.60
C ASN A 42 18.49 -0.12 -2.24
N ARG A 43 18.65 0.33 -3.50
CA ARG A 43 17.61 1.05 -4.25
C ARG A 43 16.36 0.21 -4.52
N LYS A 44 16.51 -1.11 -4.69
CA LYS A 44 15.37 -2.03 -4.84
C LYS A 44 14.56 -2.06 -3.54
N GLN A 45 15.23 -2.12 -2.38
CA GLN A 45 14.56 -2.08 -1.08
C GLN A 45 13.83 -0.74 -0.85
N LEU A 46 14.44 0.39 -1.24
CA LEU A 46 13.75 1.69 -1.20
C LEU A 46 12.51 1.74 -2.11
N ALA A 47 12.59 1.13 -3.30
CA ALA A 47 11.45 1.07 -4.22
C ALA A 47 10.31 0.20 -3.66
N TYR A 48 10.63 -0.86 -2.90
CA TYR A 48 9.63 -1.67 -2.20
C TYR A 48 8.99 -0.98 -0.99
N ASN A 49 9.64 0.00 -0.36
CA ASN A 49 9.12 0.65 0.86
C ASN A 49 7.75 1.33 0.68
N TYR A 50 7.33 1.60 -0.57
CA TYR A 50 6.07 2.27 -0.87
C TYR A 50 5.17 1.46 -1.80
N GLN A 51 5.42 0.15 -1.90
CA GLN A 51 4.63 -0.77 -2.70
C GLN A 51 4.20 -1.97 -1.87
N PHE A 52 2.99 -2.47 -2.11
CA PHE A 52 2.54 -3.73 -1.54
C PHE A 52 2.68 -4.83 -2.59
N THR A 53 3.20 -5.98 -2.18
CA THR A 53 3.29 -7.18 -3.00
C THR A 53 3.50 -8.40 -2.12
N HIS A 54 3.33 -9.60 -2.69
CA HIS A 54 3.72 -10.85 -2.08
C HIS A 54 5.09 -11.28 -2.64
N PRO A 55 6.01 -11.86 -1.84
CA PRO A 55 7.32 -12.33 -2.31
C PRO A 55 7.28 -13.36 -3.45
N GLU A 56 6.13 -13.96 -3.70
CA GLU A 56 5.90 -14.92 -4.80
C GLU A 56 4.98 -14.36 -5.91
N SER A 57 4.45 -13.14 -5.74
CA SER A 57 3.58 -12.49 -6.73
C SER A 57 4.39 -11.60 -7.68
N SER A 58 3.90 -11.48 -8.90
CA SER A 58 4.34 -10.50 -9.90
C SER A 58 3.45 -9.25 -9.93
N VAL A 59 2.42 -9.19 -9.08
CA VAL A 59 1.50 -8.05 -8.95
C VAL A 59 2.06 -7.07 -7.92
N LEU A 60 2.09 -5.80 -8.28
CA LEU A 60 2.57 -4.70 -7.45
C LEU A 60 1.43 -3.70 -7.27
N PHE A 61 1.29 -3.20 -6.04
CA PHE A 61 0.26 -2.23 -5.68
C PHE A 61 0.90 -0.94 -5.19
N PHE A 62 0.57 0.16 -5.87
CA PHE A 62 1.06 1.49 -5.56
C PHE A 62 -0.08 2.37 -5.01
N PRO A 63 -0.04 2.79 -3.74
CA PRO A 63 -0.99 3.75 -3.22
C PRO A 63 -0.91 5.08 -4.00
N THR A 64 -2.04 5.59 -4.44
CA THR A 64 -2.09 6.82 -5.26
C THR A 64 -2.32 8.09 -4.45
N ASN A 65 -2.41 7.99 -3.12
CA ASN A 65 -2.69 9.12 -2.24
C ASN A 65 -1.70 9.23 -1.07
N THR A 66 -1.98 10.13 -0.12
CA THR A 66 -1.12 10.45 1.02
C THR A 66 -0.93 9.31 2.02
N ALA A 67 -1.58 8.16 1.84
CA ALA A 67 -1.35 6.98 2.67
C ALA A 67 0.12 6.52 2.68
N ILE A 68 0.89 6.84 1.64
CA ILE A 68 2.35 6.62 1.58
C ILE A 68 3.14 7.32 2.70
N THR A 69 2.53 8.28 3.40
CA THR A 69 3.15 9.01 4.51
C THR A 69 2.97 8.33 5.87
N ILE A 70 2.20 7.24 5.93
CA ILE A 70 2.07 6.42 7.13
C ILE A 70 3.32 5.56 7.26
N ASN A 71 4.10 5.85 8.31
CA ASN A 71 5.38 5.18 8.53
C ASN A 71 5.19 3.74 9.05
N HIS A 72 6.11 2.86 8.68
CA HIS A 72 6.20 1.51 9.22
C HIS A 72 6.85 1.52 10.62
N HIS A 73 6.33 0.68 11.53
CA HIS A 73 6.96 0.36 12.80
C HIS A 73 6.59 -1.08 13.17
N SER A 74 7.57 -1.93 13.48
CA SER A 74 7.35 -3.37 13.72
C SER A 74 6.71 -3.69 15.07
N GLU A 75 6.99 -2.89 16.11
CA GLU A 75 6.56 -3.18 17.49
C GLU A 75 5.45 -2.27 18.06
N LYS A 76 5.23 -1.09 17.45
CA LYS A 76 4.37 -0.02 17.99
C LYS A 76 3.33 0.45 16.99
N GLU A 77 2.94 -0.43 16.08
CA GLU A 77 1.94 -0.17 15.07
C GLU A 77 0.57 0.15 15.70
N ASN A 78 -0.06 1.21 15.22
CA ASN A 78 -1.42 1.61 15.63
C ASN A 78 -2.44 1.42 14.52
N THR A 79 -2.00 0.93 13.36
CA THR A 79 -2.77 0.82 12.13
C THR A 79 -2.53 -0.55 11.50
N LYS A 80 -3.55 -1.09 10.82
CA LYS A 80 -3.45 -2.29 9.99
C LYS A 80 -3.98 -2.01 8.60
N LEU A 81 -3.48 -2.75 7.62
CA LEU A 81 -4.01 -2.78 6.26
C LEU A 81 -5.06 -3.88 6.14
N ARG A 82 -6.10 -3.63 5.36
CA ARG A 82 -7.02 -4.67 4.87
C ARG A 82 -7.51 -4.29 3.47
N TRP A 83 -7.97 -5.27 2.70
CA TRP A 83 -8.80 -4.99 1.54
C TRP A 83 -10.04 -4.21 1.96
N SER A 84 -10.41 -3.21 1.16
CA SER A 84 -11.61 -2.41 1.44
C SER A 84 -12.85 -3.31 1.43
N THR A 85 -13.65 -3.20 2.47
CA THR A 85 -14.90 -3.97 2.61
C THR A 85 -16.12 -3.21 2.11
N THR A 86 -15.95 -1.94 1.73
CA THR A 86 -17.03 -1.04 1.29
C THR A 86 -16.92 -0.67 -0.18
N ASP A 87 -15.73 -0.78 -0.78
CA ASP A 87 -15.54 -0.53 -2.21
C ASP A 87 -16.00 -1.72 -3.06
N LYS A 88 -17.16 -1.58 -3.71
CA LYS A 88 -17.76 -2.64 -4.54
C LYS A 88 -16.87 -3.08 -5.70
N LYS A 89 -16.09 -2.16 -6.27
CA LYS A 89 -15.18 -2.44 -7.38
C LYS A 89 -14.06 -3.38 -6.92
N SER A 90 -13.43 -3.07 -5.79
CA SER A 90 -12.44 -3.94 -5.15
C SER A 90 -13.00 -5.31 -4.85
N LEU A 91 -14.17 -5.38 -4.21
CA LEU A 91 -14.82 -6.67 -3.88
C LEU A 91 -15.08 -7.53 -5.11
N TYR A 92 -15.46 -6.90 -6.23
CA TYR A 92 -15.65 -7.57 -7.51
C TYR A 92 -14.35 -8.15 -8.05
N TYR A 93 -13.28 -7.35 -8.18
CA TYR A 93 -12.02 -7.85 -8.77
C TYR A 93 -11.26 -8.83 -7.88
N LEU A 94 -11.40 -8.74 -6.56
CA LEU A 94 -10.75 -9.68 -5.62
C LEU A 94 -11.28 -11.11 -5.75
N GLN A 95 -12.43 -11.32 -6.41
CA GLN A 95 -13.02 -12.64 -6.66
C GLN A 95 -12.74 -13.17 -8.07
N ARG A 96 -11.97 -12.42 -8.88
CA ARG A 96 -11.77 -12.69 -10.31
C ARG A 96 -10.34 -13.18 -10.57
N PRO A 97 -10.12 -13.91 -11.67
CA PRO A 97 -8.78 -14.24 -12.12
C PRO A 97 -7.93 -12.98 -12.37
N LEU A 98 -6.62 -13.09 -12.20
CA LEU A 98 -5.67 -12.00 -12.41
C LEU A 98 -5.78 -11.37 -13.81
N GLU A 99 -6.13 -12.16 -14.83
CA GLU A 99 -6.22 -11.66 -16.21
C GLU A 99 -7.35 -10.66 -16.42
N ASP A 100 -8.44 -10.76 -15.65
CA ASP A 100 -9.49 -9.75 -15.66
C ASP A 100 -8.96 -8.41 -15.10
N LEU A 101 -8.07 -8.46 -14.11
CA LEU A 101 -7.43 -7.27 -13.55
C LEU A 101 -6.45 -6.61 -14.55
N LYS A 102 -5.75 -7.41 -15.38
CA LYS A 102 -4.79 -6.88 -16.37
C LYS A 102 -5.46 -6.14 -17.52
N GLN A 103 -6.70 -6.48 -17.84
CA GLN A 103 -7.46 -5.83 -18.92
C GLN A 103 -7.98 -4.44 -18.51
N GLU A 104 -7.91 -4.11 -17.23
CA GLU A 104 -8.48 -2.90 -16.67
C GLU A 104 -7.43 -1.79 -16.53
N HIS A 105 -7.47 -0.82 -17.44
CA HIS A 105 -6.57 0.34 -17.42
C HIS A 105 -6.73 1.23 -16.17
N TYR A 106 -7.85 1.09 -15.44
CA TYR A 106 -8.17 1.87 -14.23
C TYR A 106 -8.61 0.98 -13.06
N ALA A 107 -8.12 -0.27 -12.99
CA ALA A 107 -8.40 -1.12 -11.84
C ALA A 107 -7.75 -0.56 -10.57
N THR A 108 -8.55 0.14 -9.78
CA THR A 108 -8.21 0.54 -8.43
C THR A 108 -8.78 -0.47 -7.47
N ILE A 109 -7.95 -1.42 -7.03
CA ILE A 109 -8.24 -2.13 -5.77
C ILE A 109 -7.91 -1.16 -4.64
N VAL A 110 -8.70 -1.16 -3.58
CA VAL A 110 -8.55 -0.26 -2.44
C VAL A 110 -8.08 -1.05 -1.23
N LEU A 111 -7.02 -0.56 -0.58
CA LEU A 111 -6.62 -1.00 0.76
C LEU A 111 -7.05 0.06 1.78
N ASP A 112 -7.75 -0.35 2.83
CA ASP A 112 -8.05 0.53 3.96
C ASP A 112 -6.92 0.48 4.99
N PHE A 113 -6.47 1.66 5.43
CA PHE A 113 -5.73 1.80 6.68
C PHE A 113 -6.74 1.91 7.82
N VAL A 114 -6.71 0.96 8.75
CA VAL A 114 -7.68 0.83 9.83
C VAL A 114 -6.99 0.93 11.17
N ALA A 115 -7.54 1.72 12.09
CA ALA A 115 -7.01 1.88 13.44
C ALA A 115 -7.08 0.57 14.23
N LYS A 116 -5.96 0.12 14.82
CA LYS A 116 -5.89 -1.06 15.70
C LYS A 116 -6.30 -0.76 17.15
N ARG A 117 -6.26 0.51 17.52
CA ARG A 117 -6.57 1.09 18.83
C ARG A 117 -6.99 2.54 18.60
N ASP A 118 -7.54 3.18 19.62
CA ASP A 118 -7.81 4.62 19.57
C ASP A 118 -6.50 5.39 19.31
N ILE A 119 -6.57 6.36 18.40
CA ILE A 119 -5.46 7.24 18.03
C ILE A 119 -5.87 8.67 18.37
N TYR A 120 -5.16 9.26 19.33
CA TYR A 120 -5.38 10.63 19.77
C TYR A 120 -4.53 11.61 18.94
N PRO A 121 -4.91 12.90 18.87
CA PRO A 121 -4.07 13.95 18.27
C PRO A 121 -2.67 14.04 18.88
#